data_AF-A0A960PLR0-F1
#
_entry.id   AF-A0A960PLR0-F1
#
_cell.length_a   1.000
_cell.length_b   1.000
_cell.length_c   1.000
_cell.angle_alpha   90.00
_cell.angle_beta   90.00
_cell.angle_gamma   90.00
#
_symmetry.space_group_name_H-M   'P 1'
#
loop_
_entity.id
_entity.type
_entity.pdbx_description
1 polymer ?
#
loop_
_entity_poly.entity_id
_entity_poly.type
_entity_poly.pdbx_seq_one_letter_code
_entity_poly.pdbx_strand_id
1 'polypeptide(L)'
;MTRFALPVPKLRARTGPRTDELARVRLGASSSGIGAKQVPARNAPTAIAKSVCGFCSTGCSLDIHLRDGRPINVVPSAGYPVNSGSACPKGWEAMTPMSSNGRAIRPLLRRGARLEPVSWDVAFEQFCSKVRSVQGEHGSDSFAFLSTGQIVTEEMALLGALAKFGLGMVHGDGNTRQCMATAVVAYKECFGFDAPPYTYRDFEESDVVVLVGSNLAIAHPIMFERLQRNPHSPEVIVVDPRSTETAMAATRHLATAPKSDQVLFYGIARELISRGAIDRHFIDEHTTGFEQYCAFVQRFDVDTVCGATGLAPEQYLGTVDAIARGERVSFWWTMGVNQGHAATRTAQAIIALALMTGNIGRPGTGANSITGQCNAMGSRLFSNTASLLGGRDTTNAQHRQEVADIIGIDVGAIPDRPSWAYDQIIEGVVSGKIRGLWVLATNPAHSWINQGNMQEVLERLDVLIVQDLYADTETAVQADLFLPAAGWAEKEGTFINSERRIGRVRALHQPPGEAKSDFEIFKGIAEHWGCGPMFRRW
;
A
#
# COMPACT_ATOMS: atom_id res chain seq x y z
N MET A 1 36.04 57.61 49.06
CA MET A 1 36.03 56.86 47.78
C MET A 1 36.39 55.41 48.06
N THR A 2 35.39 54.57 48.30
CA THR A 2 35.53 53.11 48.27
C THR A 2 34.50 52.64 47.26
N ARG A 3 35.00 52.29 46.08
CA ARG A 3 34.22 52.01 44.87
C ARG A 3 33.29 50.81 45.10
N PHE A 4 32.06 50.96 44.62
CA PHE A 4 31.07 49.91 44.43
C PHE A 4 31.71 48.66 43.79
N ALA A 5 31.85 47.58 44.55
CA ALA A 5 32.14 46.27 44.02
C ALA A 5 30.81 45.59 43.68
N LEU A 6 30.30 45.82 42.46
CA LEU A 6 29.27 44.96 41.90
C LEU A 6 29.90 43.60 41.59
N PRO A 7 29.32 42.47 42.02
CA PRO A 7 29.85 41.16 41.70
C PRO A 7 29.83 40.96 40.18
N VAL A 8 31.00 40.66 39.61
CA VAL A 8 31.15 40.29 38.21
C VAL A 8 30.30 39.05 37.94
N PRO A 9 29.32 39.08 37.02
CA PRO A 9 28.53 37.89 36.70
C PRO A 9 29.46 36.78 36.22
N LYS A 10 29.32 35.57 36.76
CA LYS A 10 30.03 34.40 36.25
C LYS A 10 29.63 34.19 34.80
N LEU A 11 30.52 34.53 33.85
CA LEU A 11 30.32 34.37 32.41
C LEU A 11 30.07 32.90 31.98
N ARG A 12 30.36 31.92 32.87
CA ARG A 12 30.01 30.51 32.70
C ARG A 12 29.55 29.90 34.02
N ALA A 13 28.26 29.60 34.14
CA ALA A 13 27.72 28.76 35.20
C ALA A 13 27.57 27.32 34.68
N ARG A 14 28.09 26.33 35.42
CA ARG A 14 27.95 24.89 35.08
C ARG A 14 26.63 24.27 35.55
N THR A 15 25.81 25.03 36.27
CA THR A 15 24.49 24.66 36.80
C THR A 15 23.60 25.89 36.80
N GLY A 16 22.30 25.72 36.60
CA GLY A 16 21.32 26.80 36.47
C GLY A 16 20.19 26.43 35.50
N PRO A 17 19.11 27.24 35.41
CA PRO A 17 17.87 26.83 34.73
C PRO A 17 18.07 26.35 33.29
N ARG A 18 18.92 27.03 32.51
CA ARG A 18 19.26 26.64 31.13
C ARG A 18 20.11 25.37 31.05
N THR A 19 20.92 25.07 32.06
CA THR A 19 21.73 23.85 32.14
C THR A 19 20.88 22.67 32.64
N ASP A 20 19.93 22.91 33.54
CA ASP A 20 18.95 21.93 34.01
C ASP A 20 17.93 21.60 32.90
N GLU A 21 17.58 22.59 32.07
CA GLU A 21 16.83 22.40 30.82
C GLU A 21 17.59 21.57 29.77
N LEU A 22 18.92 21.52 29.86
CA LEU A 22 19.80 20.69 29.03
C LEU A 22 20.11 19.34 29.70
N ALA A 23 19.66 19.08 30.94
CA ALA A 23 19.84 17.78 31.57
C ALA A 23 19.11 16.74 30.72
N ARG A 24 19.86 15.93 29.97
CA ARG A 24 19.29 14.93 29.09
C ARG A 24 19.16 13.60 29.80
N VAL A 25 17.98 13.01 29.77
CA VAL A 25 17.72 11.66 30.26
C VAL A 25 17.95 10.69 29.10
N ARG A 26 18.68 9.61 29.37
CA ARG A 26 18.75 8.48 28.45
C ARG A 26 17.40 7.77 28.49
N LEU A 27 16.74 7.72 27.34
CA LEU A 27 15.59 6.85 27.16
C LEU A 27 16.06 5.42 27.40
N GLY A 28 15.36 4.70 28.30
CA GLY A 28 15.83 3.49 28.99
C GLY A 28 16.56 2.46 28.12
N ALA A 29 17.46 1.72 28.78
CA ALA A 29 18.37 0.74 28.20
C ALA A 29 17.67 -0.24 27.24
N SER A 30 17.81 -0.03 25.93
CA SER A 30 17.77 -1.16 25.01
C SER A 30 19.01 -2.01 25.31
N SER A 31 18.82 -3.31 25.49
CA SER A 31 19.92 -4.29 25.65
C SER A 31 20.87 -4.32 24.44
N SER A 32 20.54 -3.62 23.35
CA SER A 32 21.28 -3.58 22.10
C SER A 32 22.13 -2.32 21.89
N GLY A 33 22.22 -1.39 22.85
CA GLY A 33 23.23 -0.30 22.86
C GLY A 33 23.12 0.77 21.75
N ILE A 34 22.31 0.54 20.72
CA ILE A 34 22.11 1.44 19.57
C ILE A 34 20.68 1.98 19.65
N GLY A 35 20.55 3.32 19.70
CA GLY A 35 19.26 4.01 19.68
C GLY A 35 18.84 4.73 20.97
N ALA A 36 19.66 4.74 22.03
CA ALA A 36 19.39 5.50 23.24
C ALA A 36 19.51 7.03 22.97
N LYS A 37 18.46 7.61 22.40
CA LYS A 37 18.35 9.07 22.28
C LYS A 37 18.29 9.69 23.67
N GLN A 38 19.04 10.77 23.82
CA GLN A 38 19.01 11.61 25.00
C GLN A 38 17.99 12.72 24.76
N VAL A 39 16.89 12.73 25.52
CA VAL A 39 15.90 13.82 25.50
C VAL A 39 16.10 14.73 26.69
N PRO A 40 15.80 16.04 26.62
CA PRO A 40 15.70 16.87 27.81
C PRO A 40 14.83 16.17 28.86
N ALA A 41 15.18 16.24 30.15
CA ALA A 41 14.43 15.59 31.23
C ALA A 41 12.95 15.97 31.22
N ARG A 42 12.67 17.25 30.88
CA ARG A 42 11.31 17.74 30.67
C ARG A 42 10.56 17.07 29.53
N ASN A 43 11.22 16.34 28.63
CA ASN A 43 10.64 15.62 27.51
C ASN A 43 10.85 14.10 27.66
N ALA A 44 11.18 13.63 28.86
CA ALA A 44 11.20 12.20 29.15
C ALA A 44 9.76 11.64 29.00
N PRO A 45 9.56 10.58 28.23
CA PRO A 45 8.25 9.96 28.09
C PRO A 45 7.84 9.27 29.39
N THR A 46 6.53 9.23 29.62
CA THR A 46 5.92 8.45 30.70
C THR A 46 5.54 7.05 30.23
N ALA A 47 5.38 6.84 28.92
CA ALA A 47 5.11 5.54 28.32
C ALA A 47 5.71 5.44 26.90
N ILE A 48 5.89 4.21 26.42
CA ILE A 48 6.29 3.93 25.04
C ILE A 48 5.29 2.93 24.45
N ALA A 49 4.75 3.25 23.28
CA ALA A 49 3.86 2.36 22.54
C ALA A 49 4.47 2.00 21.18
N LYS A 50 4.38 0.72 20.80
CA LYS A 50 4.83 0.25 19.47
C LYS A 50 3.68 0.24 18.48
N SER A 51 3.87 0.82 17.31
CA SER A 51 2.89 0.83 16.21
C SER A 51 3.60 0.76 14.85
N VAL A 52 2.90 0.30 13.82
CA VAL A 52 3.44 0.26 12.44
C VAL A 52 3.17 1.57 11.72
N CYS A 53 4.15 2.02 10.95
CA CYS A 53 4.08 3.21 10.11
C CYS A 53 2.94 3.12 9.05
N GLY A 54 2.08 4.14 8.99
CA GLY A 54 0.92 4.20 8.09
C GLY A 54 1.14 4.80 6.69
N PHE A 55 2.38 4.85 6.18
CA PHE A 55 2.67 5.42 4.85
C PHE A 55 2.82 4.37 3.74
N CYS A 56 4.05 3.95 3.46
CA CYS A 56 4.35 2.94 2.45
C CYS A 56 4.16 1.53 3.00
N SER A 57 4.11 0.56 2.09
CA SER A 57 3.91 -0.86 2.36
C SER A 57 5.06 -1.56 3.09
N THR A 58 6.17 -0.87 3.38
CA THR A 58 7.30 -1.50 4.07
C THR A 58 6.88 -2.06 5.43
N GLY A 59 6.05 -1.35 6.19
CA GLY A 59 5.60 -1.79 7.51
C GLY A 59 6.66 -1.63 8.60
N CYS A 60 7.34 -0.49 8.65
CA CYS A 60 8.32 -0.16 9.68
C CYS A 60 7.66 -0.08 11.07
N SER A 61 8.26 -0.69 12.09
CA SER A 61 7.81 -0.53 13.48
C SER A 61 8.44 0.73 14.09
N LEU A 62 7.61 1.48 14.82
CA LEU A 62 7.93 2.73 15.47
C LEU A 62 7.59 2.63 16.97
N ASP A 63 8.56 2.96 17.81
CA ASP A 63 8.42 3.21 19.24
C ASP A 63 8.00 4.68 19.43
N ILE A 64 6.72 4.88 19.71
CA ILE A 64 6.12 6.18 19.93
C ILE A 64 6.20 6.52 21.41
N HIS A 65 6.92 7.59 21.71
CA HIS A 65 7.15 8.07 23.06
C HIS A 65 5.98 8.96 23.45
N LEU A 66 5.32 8.61 24.55
CA LEU A 66 4.12 9.27 25.03
C LEU A 66 4.41 10.05 26.32
N ARG A 67 3.74 11.18 26.46
CA ARG A 67 3.62 11.91 27.72
C ARG A 67 2.19 12.39 27.88
N ASP A 68 1.58 12.09 29.01
CA ASP A 68 0.17 12.41 29.29
C ASP A 68 -0.78 11.94 28.17
N GLY A 69 -0.50 10.74 27.63
CA GLY A 69 -1.25 10.15 26.53
C GLY A 69 -0.99 10.76 25.14
N ARG A 70 -0.10 11.75 25.02
CA ARG A 70 0.21 12.43 23.76
C ARG A 70 1.57 12.01 23.19
N PRO A 71 1.68 11.80 21.86
CA PRO A 71 2.97 11.57 21.20
C PRO A 71 3.87 12.79 21.32
N ILE A 72 5.09 12.59 21.80
CA ILE A 72 6.11 13.65 21.92
C ILE A 72 7.37 13.37 21.09
N ASN A 73 7.58 12.12 20.68
CA ASN A 73 8.72 11.72 19.86
C ASN A 73 8.46 10.36 19.21
N VAL A 74 9.13 10.11 18.09
CA VAL A 74 9.12 8.83 17.37
C VAL A 74 10.55 8.29 17.33
N VAL A 75 10.72 7.01 17.65
CA VAL A 75 11.98 6.29 17.48
C VAL A 75 11.70 5.01 16.71
N PRO A 76 12.42 4.69 15.63
CA PRO A 76 12.23 3.42 14.94
C PRO A 76 12.62 2.26 15.86
N SER A 77 11.79 1.23 15.90
CA SER A 77 11.98 0.12 16.83
C SER A 77 13.27 -0.65 16.52
N ALA A 78 14.20 -0.67 17.47
CA ALA A 78 15.40 -1.50 17.39
C ALA A 78 15.02 -2.99 17.35
N GLY A 79 15.69 -3.76 16.50
CA GLY A 79 15.50 -5.22 16.40
C GLY A 79 14.20 -5.69 15.74
N TYR A 80 13.34 -4.79 15.25
CA TYR A 80 12.16 -5.21 14.48
C TYR A 80 12.59 -5.72 13.09
N PRO A 81 12.12 -6.90 12.64
CA PRO A 81 12.68 -7.60 11.49
C PRO A 81 12.53 -6.87 10.15
N VAL A 82 11.72 -5.81 10.07
CA VAL A 82 11.57 -5.01 8.84
C VAL A 82 12.62 -3.92 8.75
N ASN A 83 12.66 -3.02 9.73
CA ASN A 83 13.42 -1.77 9.66
C ASN A 83 14.61 -1.70 10.61
N SER A 84 14.80 -2.67 11.50
CA SER A 84 16.01 -2.84 12.33
C SER A 84 16.53 -1.55 13.00
N GLY A 85 15.63 -0.68 13.49
CA GLY A 85 16.01 0.60 14.12
C GLY A 85 16.17 1.80 13.17
N SER A 86 15.83 1.65 11.89
CA SER A 86 15.86 2.72 10.88
C SER A 86 14.47 3.19 10.47
N ALA A 87 14.36 4.43 10.00
CA ALA A 87 13.17 4.95 9.33
C ALA A 87 13.56 6.02 8.31
N CYS A 88 12.74 6.17 7.27
CA CYS A 88 12.85 7.29 6.34
C CYS A 88 12.26 8.58 6.96
N PRO A 89 12.41 9.75 6.32
CA PRO A 89 11.87 11.01 6.85
C PRO A 89 10.37 10.94 7.20
N LYS A 90 9.56 10.27 6.37
CA LYS A 90 8.13 10.05 6.63
C LYS A 90 7.88 9.25 7.92
N GLY A 91 8.72 8.24 8.18
CA GLY A 91 8.61 7.43 9.40
C GLY A 91 9.04 8.19 10.66
N TRP A 92 10.06 9.04 10.56
CA TRP A 92 10.47 9.92 11.66
C TRP A 92 9.40 10.96 12.00
N GLU A 93 8.71 11.48 10.99
CA GLU A 93 7.66 12.49 11.11
C GLU A 93 6.25 11.86 11.14
N ALA A 94 6.11 10.58 11.47
CA ALA A 94 4.86 9.87 11.25
C ALA A 94 3.67 10.37 12.08
N MET A 95 3.95 11.03 13.20
CA MET A 95 2.93 11.65 14.04
C MET A 95 2.60 13.09 13.65
N THR A 96 3.43 13.74 12.83
CA THR A 96 3.27 15.14 12.45
C THR A 96 1.95 15.42 11.72
N PRO A 97 1.49 14.58 10.76
CA PRO A 97 0.19 14.77 10.12
C PRO A 97 -1.02 14.62 11.06
N MET A 98 -0.90 13.91 12.18
CA MET A 98 -2.02 13.75 13.12
C MET A 98 -2.39 15.08 13.79
N SER A 99 -1.41 15.98 13.90
CA SER A 99 -1.55 17.33 14.44
C SER A 99 -1.69 18.40 13.34
N SER A 100 -1.92 18.03 12.08
CA SER A 100 -2.02 19.01 11.00
C SER A 100 -3.28 19.86 11.13
N ASN A 101 -3.16 21.16 10.85
CA ASN A 101 -4.31 22.03 10.68
C ASN A 101 -5.16 21.57 9.48
N GLY A 102 -6.46 21.89 9.47
CA GLY A 102 -7.36 21.59 8.35
C GLY A 102 -8.06 20.23 8.41
N ARG A 103 -7.74 19.38 9.39
CA ARG A 103 -8.47 18.13 9.59
C ARG A 103 -9.95 18.37 9.91
N ALA A 104 -10.81 17.58 9.29
CA ALA A 104 -12.24 17.68 9.48
C ALA A 104 -12.66 17.15 10.86
N ILE A 105 -13.55 17.89 11.53
CA ILE A 105 -13.91 17.65 12.94
C ILE A 105 -15.38 17.25 13.14
N ARG A 106 -16.21 17.34 12.10
CA ARG A 106 -17.65 17.05 12.16
C ARG A 106 -18.20 16.72 10.76
N PRO A 107 -19.26 15.91 10.66
CA PRO A 107 -19.92 15.65 9.38
C PRO A 107 -20.40 16.94 8.72
N LEU A 108 -20.34 16.98 7.39
CA LEU A 108 -20.83 18.12 6.61
C LEU A 108 -21.85 17.65 5.56
N LEU A 109 -22.95 18.39 5.42
CA LEU A 109 -23.98 18.12 4.42
C LEU A 109 -24.08 19.32 3.46
N ARG A 110 -24.19 19.04 2.16
CA ARG A 110 -24.34 20.09 1.16
C ARG A 110 -25.72 20.73 1.25
N ARG A 111 -25.75 22.06 1.37
CA ARG A 111 -26.95 22.91 1.29
C ARG A 111 -26.66 24.04 0.30
N GLY A 112 -27.26 23.94 -0.89
CA GLY A 112 -26.91 24.82 -2.01
C GLY A 112 -25.44 24.66 -2.39
N ALA A 113 -24.69 25.76 -2.44
CA ALA A 113 -23.29 25.76 -2.84
C ALA A 113 -22.28 25.45 -1.70
N ARG A 114 -22.75 25.23 -0.47
CA ARG A 114 -21.87 25.12 0.72
C ARG A 114 -22.05 23.79 1.44
N LEU A 115 -20.96 23.30 2.03
CA LEU A 115 -20.96 22.21 2.99
C LEU A 115 -21.17 22.78 4.39
N GLU A 116 -22.26 22.38 5.03
CA GLU A 116 -22.63 22.85 6.36
C GLU A 116 -22.54 21.74 7.41
N PRO A 117 -22.05 22.03 8.63
CA PRO A 117 -21.98 21.04 9.70
C PRO A 117 -23.33 20.42 10.08
N VAL A 118 -23.35 19.12 10.31
CA VAL A 118 -24.50 18.38 10.86
C VAL A 118 -24.06 17.41 11.96
N SER A 119 -25.01 16.92 12.76
CA SER A 119 -24.74 15.84 13.71
C SER A 119 -24.51 14.51 13.01
N TRP A 120 -23.90 13.56 13.70
CA TRP A 120 -23.71 12.20 13.20
C TRP A 120 -25.02 11.47 12.90
N ASP A 121 -26.05 11.63 13.72
CA ASP A 121 -27.36 10.98 13.48
C ASP A 121 -27.96 11.46 12.15
N VAL A 122 -27.93 12.79 11.90
CA VAL A 122 -28.37 13.36 10.61
C VAL A 122 -27.49 12.85 9.48
N ALA A 123 -26.17 12.76 9.66
CA ALA A 123 -25.27 12.25 8.63
C ALA A 123 -25.56 10.78 8.27
N PHE A 124 -25.82 9.92 9.25
CA PHE A 124 -26.17 8.51 9.02
C PHE A 124 -27.53 8.35 8.35
N GLU A 125 -28.53 9.13 8.77
CA GLU A 125 -29.84 9.17 8.11
C GLU A 125 -29.72 9.62 6.66
N GLN A 126 -28.94 10.67 6.39
CA GLN A 126 -28.70 11.17 5.03
C GLN A 126 -27.95 10.16 4.17
N PHE A 127 -26.94 9.48 4.73
CA PHE A 127 -26.25 8.39 4.04
C PHE A 127 -27.25 7.31 3.61
N CYS A 128 -28.03 6.77 4.55
CA CYS A 128 -28.95 5.67 4.30
C CYS A 128 -30.06 6.09 3.32
N SER A 129 -30.63 7.28 3.51
CA SER A 129 -31.68 7.81 2.64
C SER A 129 -31.21 7.96 1.19
N LYS A 130 -30.03 8.56 0.97
CA LYS A 130 -29.50 8.74 -0.39
C LYS A 130 -29.15 7.43 -1.08
N VAL A 131 -28.53 6.49 -0.36
CA VAL A 131 -28.21 5.16 -0.91
C VAL A 131 -29.51 4.41 -1.27
N ARG A 132 -30.53 4.41 -0.40
CA ARG A 132 -31.83 3.79 -0.71
C ARG A 132 -32.52 4.43 -1.90
N SER A 133 -32.47 5.76 -2.00
CA SER A 133 -33.08 6.49 -3.11
C SER A 133 -32.48 6.06 -4.44
N VAL A 134 -31.15 6.08 -4.55
CA VAL A 134 -30.43 5.67 -5.77
C VAL A 134 -30.73 4.21 -6.10
N GLN A 135 -30.60 3.30 -5.14
CA GLN A 135 -30.84 1.88 -5.38
C GLN A 135 -32.31 1.58 -5.73
N GLY A 136 -33.26 2.31 -5.15
CA GLY A 136 -34.69 2.16 -5.42
C GLY A 136 -35.09 2.64 -6.81
N GLU A 137 -34.47 3.72 -7.31
CA GLU A 137 -34.76 4.27 -8.64
C GLU A 137 -33.99 3.55 -9.76
N HIS A 138 -32.73 3.18 -9.51
CA HIS A 138 -31.81 2.74 -10.56
C HIS A 138 -31.31 1.28 -10.40
N GLY A 139 -31.68 0.59 -9.32
CA GLY A 139 -31.24 -0.77 -9.04
C GLY A 139 -30.03 -0.84 -8.10
N SER A 140 -29.79 -2.00 -7.49
CA SER A 140 -28.80 -2.17 -6.42
C SER A 140 -27.34 -2.02 -6.87
N ASP A 141 -27.07 -2.20 -8.15
CA ASP A 141 -25.76 -2.03 -8.79
C ASP A 141 -25.46 -0.57 -9.20
N SER A 142 -26.41 0.35 -9.04
CA SER A 142 -26.24 1.77 -9.38
C SER A 142 -25.52 2.61 -8.31
N PHE A 143 -25.27 2.05 -7.13
CA PHE A 143 -24.49 2.69 -6.08
C PHE A 143 -23.22 1.87 -5.80
N ALA A 144 -22.06 2.52 -5.88
CA ALA A 144 -20.76 1.86 -5.69
C ALA A 144 -19.91 2.56 -4.63
N PHE A 145 -18.84 1.90 -4.19
CA PHE A 145 -17.81 2.53 -3.36
C PHE A 145 -16.41 2.48 -3.99
N LEU A 146 -15.60 3.50 -3.71
CA LEU A 146 -14.17 3.53 -4.04
C LEU A 146 -13.37 3.72 -2.76
N SER A 147 -12.54 2.74 -2.42
CA SER A 147 -11.76 2.68 -1.19
C SER A 147 -10.25 2.84 -1.45
N THR A 148 -9.45 2.43 -0.48
CA THR A 148 -8.03 2.76 -0.36
C THR A 148 -7.21 1.56 0.08
N GLY A 149 -5.87 1.65 -0.04
CA GLY A 149 -4.91 0.75 0.61
C GLY A 149 -4.39 1.25 1.96
N GLN A 150 -5.04 2.24 2.58
CA GLN A 150 -4.48 3.00 3.73
C GLN A 150 -5.24 2.88 5.06
N ILE A 151 -6.43 2.28 5.07
CA ILE A 151 -7.14 1.97 6.31
C ILE A 151 -6.73 0.59 6.86
N VAL A 152 -7.05 0.31 8.13
CA VAL A 152 -6.68 -0.97 8.75
C VAL A 152 -7.49 -2.13 8.15
N THR A 153 -6.95 -3.33 8.26
CA THR A 153 -7.51 -4.53 7.60
C THR A 153 -8.93 -4.85 8.06
N GLU A 154 -9.21 -4.60 9.33
CA GLU A 154 -10.51 -4.80 9.96
C GLU A 154 -11.56 -3.84 9.38
N GLU A 155 -11.17 -2.57 9.15
CA GLU A 155 -12.03 -1.57 8.51
C GLU A 155 -12.29 -1.92 7.04
N MET A 156 -11.27 -2.40 6.30
CA MET A 156 -11.45 -2.90 4.93
C MET A 156 -12.43 -4.07 4.85
N ALA A 157 -12.27 -5.04 5.75
CA ALA A 157 -13.15 -6.21 5.82
C ALA A 157 -14.59 -5.81 6.12
N LEU A 158 -14.79 -4.92 7.10
CA LEU A 158 -16.11 -4.44 7.46
C LEU A 158 -16.73 -3.58 6.36
N LEU A 159 -15.98 -2.70 5.69
CA LEU A 159 -16.45 -1.91 4.56
C LEU A 159 -17.00 -2.81 3.46
N GLY A 160 -16.20 -3.79 3.03
CA GLY A 160 -16.56 -4.69 1.94
C GLY A 160 -17.75 -5.58 2.29
N ALA A 161 -17.84 -6.04 3.54
CA ALA A 161 -18.96 -6.86 4.01
C ALA A 161 -20.24 -6.03 4.20
N LEU A 162 -20.15 -4.84 4.80
CA LEU A 162 -21.28 -3.93 4.97
C LEU A 162 -21.84 -3.50 3.63
N ALA A 163 -21.00 -2.94 2.75
CA ALA A 163 -21.44 -2.40 1.47
C ALA A 163 -22.13 -3.48 0.62
N LYS A 164 -21.52 -4.66 0.49
CA LYS A 164 -22.05 -5.69 -0.39
C LYS A 164 -23.14 -6.54 0.24
N PHE A 165 -22.92 -7.02 1.47
CA PHE A 165 -23.83 -7.99 2.09
C PHE A 165 -24.93 -7.33 2.91
N GLY A 166 -24.66 -6.15 3.48
CA GLY A 166 -25.64 -5.40 4.30
C GLY A 166 -26.44 -4.38 3.50
N LEU A 167 -25.75 -3.54 2.71
CA LEU A 167 -26.37 -2.46 1.93
C LEU A 167 -26.80 -2.91 0.52
N GLY A 168 -26.47 -4.15 0.13
CA GLY A 168 -26.85 -4.73 -1.15
C GLY A 168 -26.13 -4.14 -2.37
N MET A 169 -25.02 -3.41 -2.18
CA MET A 169 -24.22 -2.91 -3.30
C MET A 169 -23.57 -4.09 -4.04
N VAL A 170 -23.52 -4.02 -5.37
CA VAL A 170 -22.79 -5.02 -6.17
C VAL A 170 -21.33 -4.59 -6.37
N HIS A 171 -21.13 -3.29 -6.59
CA HIS A 171 -19.87 -2.75 -7.05
C HIS A 171 -19.11 -2.00 -5.96
N GLY A 172 -17.81 -2.25 -5.91
CA GLY A 172 -16.85 -1.46 -5.18
C GLY A 172 -15.43 -1.92 -5.44
N ASP A 173 -14.51 -0.97 -5.43
CA ASP A 173 -13.09 -1.23 -5.65
C ASP A 173 -12.19 -0.28 -4.83
N GLY A 174 -10.87 -0.40 -4.93
CA GLY A 174 -9.92 0.47 -4.25
C GLY A 174 -8.84 1.01 -5.18
N ASN A 175 -8.23 2.15 -4.81
CA ASN A 175 -7.11 2.73 -5.56
C ASN A 175 -5.90 1.78 -5.69
N THR A 176 -5.83 0.73 -4.85
CA THR A 176 -4.88 -0.38 -4.96
C THR A 176 -4.99 -1.12 -6.30
N ARG A 177 -6.15 -1.13 -6.97
CA ARG A 177 -6.33 -1.65 -8.34
C ARG A 177 -5.36 -0.96 -9.30
N GLN A 178 -5.27 0.36 -9.26
CA GLN A 178 -4.40 1.17 -10.14
C GLN A 178 -2.90 0.91 -9.92
N CYS A 179 -2.55 0.32 -8.78
CA CYS A 179 -1.18 0.06 -8.36
C CYS A 179 -0.78 -1.41 -8.57
N MET A 180 -1.63 -2.37 -8.18
CA MET A 180 -1.25 -3.77 -7.98
C MET A 180 -2.04 -4.78 -8.82
N ALA A 181 -3.07 -4.36 -9.58
CA ALA A 181 -3.90 -5.28 -10.36
C ALA A 181 -3.09 -6.24 -11.24
N THR A 182 -2.06 -5.71 -11.90
CA THR A 182 -1.12 -6.48 -12.72
C THR A 182 -0.48 -7.63 -11.95
N ALA A 183 0.11 -7.34 -10.78
CA ALA A 183 0.77 -8.36 -9.97
C ALA A 183 -0.21 -9.40 -9.42
N VAL A 184 -1.42 -8.96 -9.02
CA VAL A 184 -2.50 -9.87 -8.58
C VAL A 184 -2.81 -10.90 -9.68
N VAL A 185 -3.05 -10.42 -10.90
CA VAL A 185 -3.42 -11.31 -12.02
C VAL A 185 -2.24 -12.20 -12.40
N ALA A 186 -1.03 -11.65 -12.49
CA ALA A 186 0.16 -12.43 -12.81
C ALA A 186 0.42 -13.57 -11.81
N TYR A 187 0.33 -13.30 -10.50
CA TYR A 187 0.49 -14.35 -9.48
C TYR A 187 -0.65 -15.35 -9.49
N LYS A 188 -1.90 -14.94 -9.69
CA LYS A 188 -3.02 -15.88 -9.79
C LYS A 188 -2.86 -16.80 -11.02
N GLU A 189 -2.49 -16.26 -12.17
CA GLU A 189 -2.29 -17.05 -13.40
C GLU A 189 -1.05 -17.95 -13.33
N CYS A 190 0.04 -17.53 -12.66
CA CYS A 190 1.27 -18.31 -12.57
C CYS A 190 1.35 -19.27 -11.38
N PHE A 191 0.85 -18.86 -10.20
CA PHE A 191 0.99 -19.60 -8.94
C PHE A 191 -0.34 -20.09 -8.37
N GLY A 192 -1.48 -19.71 -8.97
CA GLY A 192 -2.82 -20.05 -8.48
C GLY A 192 -3.29 -19.22 -7.29
N PHE A 193 -2.45 -18.37 -6.69
CA PHE A 193 -2.83 -17.55 -5.54
C PHE A 193 -2.19 -16.17 -5.50
N ASP A 194 -2.98 -15.27 -4.90
CA ASP A 194 -2.71 -13.92 -4.44
C ASP A 194 -1.53 -13.69 -3.46
N ALA A 195 -0.31 -14.18 -3.68
CA ALA A 195 0.78 -13.98 -2.71
C ALA A 195 2.15 -13.69 -3.34
N PRO A 196 2.78 -12.52 -3.05
CA PRO A 196 4.19 -12.35 -3.32
C PRO A 196 5.03 -13.44 -2.59
N PRO A 197 6.09 -14.01 -3.18
CA PRO A 197 6.78 -15.17 -2.60
C PRO A 197 7.95 -14.83 -1.66
N TYR A 198 8.23 -13.56 -1.40
CA TYR A 198 9.45 -13.11 -0.72
C TYR A 198 9.28 -12.69 0.74
N THR A 199 10.42 -12.49 1.40
CA THR A 199 10.61 -11.65 2.59
C THR A 199 11.63 -10.55 2.29
N TYR A 200 11.73 -9.52 3.12
CA TYR A 200 12.76 -8.49 2.91
C TYR A 200 14.19 -8.99 3.15
N ARG A 201 14.35 -10.16 3.78
CA ARG A 201 15.65 -10.82 3.91
C ARG A 201 16.21 -11.24 2.56
N ASP A 202 15.38 -11.45 1.54
CA ASP A 202 15.86 -11.84 0.21
C ASP A 202 16.74 -10.75 -0.42
N PHE A 203 16.56 -9.47 -0.07
CA PHE A 203 17.50 -8.40 -0.45
C PHE A 203 18.91 -8.58 0.12
N GLU A 204 19.03 -9.25 1.26
CA GLU A 204 20.29 -9.51 1.97
C GLU A 204 20.90 -10.88 1.62
N GLU A 205 20.19 -11.73 0.89
CA GLU A 205 20.67 -13.08 0.55
C GLU A 205 20.98 -13.24 -0.93
N SER A 206 20.40 -12.40 -1.79
CA SER A 206 20.61 -12.45 -3.24
C SER A 206 22.06 -12.15 -3.62
N ASP A 207 22.57 -12.80 -4.67
CA ASP A 207 23.85 -12.44 -5.30
C ASP A 207 23.66 -11.64 -6.60
N VAL A 208 22.49 -11.75 -7.23
CA VAL A 208 22.04 -10.90 -8.34
C VAL A 208 20.66 -10.35 -8.03
N VAL A 209 20.52 -9.03 -8.07
CA VAL A 209 19.24 -8.34 -7.80
C VAL A 209 18.84 -7.55 -9.04
N VAL A 210 17.75 -7.96 -9.69
CA VAL A 210 17.19 -7.27 -10.85
C VAL A 210 16.01 -6.42 -10.40
N LEU A 211 16.15 -5.09 -10.45
CA LEU A 211 15.11 -4.12 -10.10
C LEU A 211 14.49 -3.56 -11.39
N VAL A 212 13.18 -3.74 -11.57
CA VAL A 212 12.46 -3.39 -12.81
C VAL A 212 11.44 -2.30 -12.53
N GLY A 213 11.68 -1.11 -13.08
CA GLY A 213 10.80 0.05 -12.89
C GLY A 213 10.54 0.34 -11.42
N SER A 214 11.62 0.34 -10.62
CA SER A 214 11.60 0.43 -9.16
C SER A 214 12.67 1.38 -8.65
N ASN A 215 12.25 2.43 -7.94
CA ASN A 215 13.14 3.38 -7.26
C ASN A 215 13.03 3.21 -5.74
N LEU A 216 13.64 2.14 -5.21
CA LEU A 216 13.59 1.80 -3.79
C LEU A 216 14.14 2.91 -2.90
N ALA A 217 15.20 3.61 -3.34
CA ALA A 217 15.84 4.69 -2.58
C ALA A 217 14.84 5.79 -2.15
N ILE A 218 13.80 6.04 -2.96
CA ILE A 218 12.77 7.04 -2.70
C ILE A 218 11.46 6.41 -2.19
N ALA A 219 10.99 5.37 -2.89
CA ALA A 219 9.68 4.77 -2.63
C ALA A 219 9.67 3.91 -1.37
N HIS A 220 10.74 3.11 -1.15
CA HIS A 220 10.85 2.14 -0.05
C HIS A 220 12.25 2.16 0.59
N PRO A 221 12.67 3.27 1.24
CA PRO A 221 14.08 3.48 1.61
C PRO A 221 14.66 2.40 2.53
N ILE A 222 13.84 1.75 3.35
CA ILE A 222 14.28 0.62 4.19
C ILE A 222 14.61 -0.61 3.35
N MET A 223 13.86 -0.90 2.27
CA MET A 223 14.20 -2.01 1.38
C MET A 223 15.53 -1.72 0.66
N PHE A 224 15.74 -0.46 0.25
CA PHE A 224 17.02 -0.03 -0.31
C PHE A 224 18.17 -0.18 0.70
N GLU A 225 17.98 0.24 1.95
CA GLU A 225 18.96 0.07 3.02
C GLU A 225 19.32 -1.40 3.26
N ARG A 226 18.36 -2.32 3.16
CA ARG A 226 18.60 -3.76 3.26
C ARG A 226 19.42 -4.29 2.09
N LEU A 227 19.11 -3.87 0.87
CA LEU A 227 19.93 -4.19 -0.30
C LEU A 227 21.38 -3.70 -0.12
N GLN A 228 21.58 -2.49 0.40
CA GLN A 228 22.92 -1.94 0.69
C GLN A 228 23.66 -2.67 1.81
N ARG A 229 22.93 -3.40 2.68
CA ARG A 229 23.49 -4.22 3.76
C ARG A 229 23.75 -5.67 3.38
N ASN A 230 23.46 -6.04 2.13
CA ASN A 230 23.66 -7.40 1.66
C ASN A 230 25.15 -7.80 1.81
N PRO A 231 25.47 -8.83 2.62
CA PRO A 231 26.84 -9.27 2.87
C PRO A 231 27.49 -9.96 1.66
N HIS A 232 26.70 -10.36 0.66
CA HIS A 232 27.16 -11.09 -0.52
C HIS A 232 27.66 -10.19 -1.66
N SER A 233 27.69 -8.86 -1.45
CA SER A 233 28.11 -7.87 -2.46
C SER A 233 27.43 -8.07 -3.82
N PRO A 234 26.08 -8.00 -3.86
CA PRO A 234 25.31 -8.44 -5.02
C PRO A 234 25.58 -7.59 -6.26
N GLU A 235 25.48 -8.21 -7.43
CA GLU A 235 25.35 -7.48 -8.69
C GLU A 235 23.92 -6.92 -8.79
N VAL A 236 23.80 -5.59 -8.70
CA VAL A 236 22.50 -4.89 -8.77
C VAL A 236 22.28 -4.37 -10.18
N ILE A 237 21.24 -4.88 -10.83
CA ILE A 237 20.85 -4.51 -12.20
C ILE A 237 19.53 -3.74 -12.11
N VAL A 238 19.53 -2.49 -12.58
CA VAL A 238 18.32 -1.66 -12.62
C VAL A 238 17.86 -1.47 -14.05
N VAL A 239 16.65 -1.94 -14.35
CA VAL A 239 15.92 -1.69 -15.61
C VAL A 239 14.97 -0.52 -15.37
N ASP A 240 15.35 0.67 -15.84
CA ASP A 240 14.55 1.88 -15.69
C ASP A 240 14.96 2.88 -16.78
N PRO A 241 14.03 3.44 -17.60
CA PRO A 241 14.38 4.49 -18.58
C PRO A 241 15.04 5.72 -17.93
N ARG A 242 14.79 5.96 -16.64
CA ARG A 242 15.33 7.09 -15.90
C ARG A 242 16.56 6.69 -15.09
N SER A 243 17.56 7.56 -15.06
CA SER A 243 18.67 7.47 -14.09
C SER A 243 18.20 7.90 -12.70
N THR A 244 17.41 7.06 -12.05
CA THR A 244 16.93 7.26 -10.67
C THR A 244 18.07 7.11 -9.65
N GLU A 245 17.83 7.51 -8.40
CA GLU A 245 18.78 7.34 -7.29
C GLU A 245 19.16 5.87 -7.09
N THR A 246 18.20 4.97 -7.29
CA THR A 246 18.45 3.53 -7.26
C THR A 246 19.32 3.08 -8.45
N ALA A 247 19.06 3.59 -9.66
CA ALA A 247 19.86 3.29 -10.84
C ALA A 247 21.30 3.80 -10.74
N MET A 248 21.50 5.00 -10.18
CA MET A 248 22.82 5.59 -9.97
C MET A 248 23.67 4.81 -8.95
N ALA A 249 23.03 4.10 -8.02
CA ALA A 249 23.70 3.24 -7.03
C ALA A 249 23.88 1.79 -7.50
N ALA A 250 23.38 1.44 -8.69
CA ALA A 250 23.39 0.07 -9.20
C ALA A 250 24.75 -0.29 -9.82
N THR A 251 25.05 -1.59 -9.88
CA THR A 251 26.20 -2.12 -10.63
C THR A 251 26.01 -1.92 -12.13
N ARG A 252 24.78 -2.12 -12.63
CA ARG A 252 24.38 -1.86 -14.02
C ARG A 252 23.05 -1.13 -14.08
N HIS A 253 23.00 -0.11 -14.92
CA HIS A 253 21.77 0.58 -15.29
C HIS A 253 21.44 0.28 -16.75
N LEU A 254 20.29 -0.35 -16.98
CA LEU A 254 19.69 -0.58 -18.29
C LEU A 254 18.64 0.51 -18.54
N ALA A 255 19.04 1.58 -19.23
CA ALA A 255 18.19 2.69 -19.61
C ALA A 255 17.32 2.36 -20.84
N THR A 256 16.45 1.36 -20.69
CA THR A 256 15.61 0.86 -21.79
C THR A 256 14.59 1.89 -22.25
N ALA A 257 14.23 1.88 -23.53
CA ALA A 257 13.08 2.61 -24.07
C ALA A 257 11.81 2.29 -23.24
N PRO A 258 10.99 3.29 -22.85
CA PRO A 258 9.82 3.05 -22.01
C PRO A 258 8.90 1.97 -22.60
N LYS A 259 8.49 1.00 -21.77
CA LYS A 259 7.59 -0.11 -22.13
C LYS A 259 8.16 -1.14 -23.11
N SER A 260 9.49 -1.19 -23.27
CA SER A 260 10.19 -2.29 -23.95
C SER A 260 10.55 -3.46 -23.03
N ASP A 261 10.20 -3.39 -21.74
CA ASP A 261 10.53 -4.36 -20.70
C ASP A 261 10.11 -5.80 -21.06
N GLN A 262 8.93 -5.96 -21.68
CA GLN A 262 8.43 -7.27 -22.09
C GLN A 262 9.34 -7.94 -23.13
N VAL A 263 9.81 -7.16 -24.11
CA VAL A 263 10.74 -7.64 -25.14
C VAL A 263 12.08 -8.00 -24.52
N LEU A 264 12.59 -7.16 -23.60
CA LEU A 264 13.81 -7.44 -22.85
C LEU A 264 13.74 -8.80 -22.15
N PHE A 265 12.70 -9.06 -21.34
CA PHE A 265 12.63 -10.30 -20.56
C PHE A 265 12.38 -11.55 -21.42
N TYR A 266 11.65 -11.45 -22.53
CA TYR A 266 11.57 -12.57 -23.48
C TYR A 266 12.90 -12.84 -24.18
N GLY A 267 13.65 -11.79 -24.52
CA GLY A 267 15.02 -11.93 -25.00
C GLY A 267 15.93 -12.61 -23.99
N ILE A 268 15.92 -12.17 -22.73
CA ILE A 268 16.72 -12.80 -21.67
C ILE A 268 16.35 -14.28 -21.55
N ALA A 269 15.06 -14.63 -21.58
CA ALA A 269 14.60 -16.02 -21.52
C ALA A 269 15.16 -16.84 -22.70
N ARG A 270 15.09 -16.31 -23.94
CA ARG A 270 15.66 -16.97 -25.13
C ARG A 270 17.14 -17.28 -24.95
N GLU A 271 17.93 -16.32 -24.48
CA GLU A 271 19.37 -16.48 -24.31
C GLU A 271 19.73 -17.45 -23.18
N LEU A 272 18.98 -17.45 -22.08
CA LEU A 272 19.18 -18.43 -21.01
C LEU A 272 18.88 -19.85 -21.50
N ILE A 273 17.82 -20.04 -22.30
CA ILE A 273 17.48 -21.33 -22.90
C ILE A 273 18.58 -21.80 -23.87
N SER A 274 19.03 -20.93 -24.78
CA SER A 274 20.03 -21.29 -25.80
C SER A 274 21.36 -21.72 -25.18
N ARG A 275 21.70 -21.17 -24.00
CA ARG A 275 22.91 -21.49 -23.24
C ARG A 275 22.76 -22.69 -22.31
N GLY A 276 21.56 -23.24 -22.17
CA GLY A 276 21.26 -24.27 -21.17
C GLY A 276 21.34 -23.75 -19.73
N ALA A 277 21.28 -22.44 -19.52
CA ALA A 277 21.30 -21.79 -18.20
C ALA A 277 19.88 -21.79 -17.59
N ILE A 278 19.29 -22.99 -17.51
CA ILE A 278 17.96 -23.25 -16.98
C ILE A 278 18.00 -24.43 -16.00
N ASP A 279 17.08 -24.46 -15.05
CA ASP A 279 16.90 -25.59 -14.15
C ASP A 279 15.88 -26.55 -14.76
N ARG A 280 16.36 -27.50 -15.56
CA ARG A 280 15.50 -28.47 -16.26
C ARG A 280 14.71 -29.34 -15.28
N HIS A 281 15.32 -29.71 -14.15
CA HIS A 281 14.65 -30.52 -13.13
C HIS A 281 13.48 -29.76 -12.51
N PHE A 282 13.69 -28.50 -12.11
CA PHE A 282 12.62 -27.66 -11.58
C PHE A 282 11.51 -27.44 -12.61
N ILE A 283 11.87 -27.20 -13.89
CA ILE A 283 10.90 -27.03 -14.97
C ILE A 283 10.00 -28.26 -15.10
N ASP A 284 10.59 -29.45 -15.20
CA ASP A 284 9.87 -30.70 -15.45
C ASP A 284 8.99 -31.09 -14.24
N GLU A 285 9.40 -30.77 -13.00
CA GLU A 285 8.63 -31.11 -11.78
C GLU A 285 7.58 -30.08 -11.36
N HIS A 286 7.79 -28.79 -11.65
CA HIS A 286 7.02 -27.70 -11.01
C HIS A 286 6.40 -26.71 -11.98
N THR A 287 6.55 -26.90 -13.29
CA THR A 287 6.00 -25.97 -14.28
C THR A 287 5.18 -26.70 -15.34
N THR A 288 4.45 -25.93 -16.15
CA THR A 288 3.74 -26.43 -17.33
C THR A 288 3.92 -25.44 -18.47
N GLY A 289 3.78 -25.90 -19.72
CA GLY A 289 3.80 -25.01 -20.90
C GLY A 289 5.20 -24.56 -21.35
N PHE A 290 6.28 -25.16 -20.85
CA PHE A 290 7.65 -24.72 -21.11
C PHE A 290 8.04 -24.87 -22.59
N GLU A 291 7.66 -25.97 -23.25
CA GLU A 291 7.97 -26.22 -24.66
C GLU A 291 7.30 -25.17 -25.57
N GLN A 292 6.04 -24.82 -25.30
CA GLN A 292 5.35 -23.75 -26.04
C GLN A 292 6.01 -22.39 -25.77
N TYR A 293 6.44 -22.13 -24.53
CA TYR A 293 7.14 -20.90 -24.18
C TYR A 293 8.50 -20.79 -24.89
N CYS A 294 9.27 -21.88 -24.93
CA CYS A 294 10.55 -21.97 -25.64
C CYS A 294 10.38 -21.63 -27.14
N ALA A 295 9.38 -22.22 -27.80
CA ALA A 295 9.07 -21.92 -29.19
C ALA A 295 8.65 -20.45 -29.38
N PHE A 296 7.86 -19.92 -28.45
CA PHE A 296 7.39 -18.53 -28.49
C PHE A 296 8.54 -17.51 -28.41
N VAL A 297 9.53 -17.75 -27.53
CA VAL A 297 10.61 -16.78 -27.27
C VAL A 297 11.70 -16.75 -28.35
N GLN A 298 11.75 -17.73 -29.27
CA GLN A 298 12.79 -17.79 -30.32
C GLN A 298 12.87 -16.52 -31.19
N ARG A 299 11.74 -15.82 -31.36
CA ARG A 299 11.64 -14.60 -32.16
C ARG A 299 12.33 -13.36 -31.55
N PHE A 300 12.72 -13.40 -30.29
CA PHE A 300 13.30 -12.26 -29.57
C PHE A 300 14.83 -12.38 -29.54
N ASP A 301 15.45 -12.35 -30.71
CA ASP A 301 16.91 -12.36 -30.84
C ASP A 301 17.56 -11.05 -30.37
N VAL A 302 18.89 -11.05 -30.31
CA VAL A 302 19.69 -9.90 -29.84
C VAL A 302 19.33 -8.63 -30.60
N ASP A 303 19.23 -8.69 -31.92
CA ASP A 303 18.93 -7.54 -32.76
C ASP A 303 17.53 -6.99 -32.49
N THR A 304 16.53 -7.87 -32.35
CA THR A 304 15.16 -7.50 -31.99
C THR A 304 15.11 -6.81 -30.62
N VAL A 305 15.81 -7.38 -29.63
CA VAL A 305 15.81 -6.87 -28.25
C VAL A 305 16.53 -5.53 -28.19
N CYS A 306 17.74 -5.43 -28.74
CA CYS A 306 18.51 -4.19 -28.77
C CYS A 306 17.78 -3.09 -29.55
N GLY A 307 17.16 -3.43 -30.69
CA GLY A 307 16.36 -2.49 -31.48
C GLY A 307 15.15 -1.94 -30.71
N ALA A 308 14.42 -2.81 -29.99
CA ALA A 308 13.24 -2.40 -29.22
C ALA A 308 13.59 -1.64 -27.93
N THR A 309 14.66 -2.05 -27.24
CA THR A 309 15.04 -1.51 -25.94
C THR A 309 15.98 -0.32 -26.04
N GLY A 310 16.69 -0.16 -27.15
CA GLY A 310 17.76 0.82 -27.31
C GLY A 310 19.04 0.48 -26.53
N LEU A 311 19.15 -0.72 -25.97
CA LEU A 311 20.36 -1.17 -25.27
C LEU A 311 21.45 -1.60 -26.26
N ALA A 312 22.71 -1.34 -25.90
CA ALA A 312 23.83 -1.92 -26.62
C ALA A 312 23.88 -3.45 -26.41
N PRO A 313 24.26 -4.26 -27.41
CA PRO A 313 24.36 -5.71 -27.28
C PRO A 313 25.19 -6.16 -26.07
N GLU A 314 26.27 -5.46 -25.76
CA GLU A 314 27.15 -5.78 -24.63
C GLU A 314 26.44 -5.59 -23.28
N GLN A 315 25.58 -4.56 -23.15
CA GLN A 315 24.81 -4.33 -21.94
C GLN A 315 23.75 -5.43 -21.75
N TYR A 316 23.04 -5.76 -22.83
CA TYR A 316 22.02 -6.80 -22.81
C TYR A 316 22.61 -8.18 -22.52
N LEU A 317 23.64 -8.59 -23.25
CA LEU A 317 24.30 -9.89 -23.05
C LEU A 317 25.00 -9.97 -21.69
N GLY A 318 25.59 -8.87 -21.20
CA GLY A 318 26.16 -8.81 -19.85
C GLY A 318 25.13 -9.01 -18.75
N THR A 319 23.89 -8.58 -18.95
CA THR A 319 22.77 -8.89 -18.03
C THR A 319 22.36 -10.35 -18.09
N VAL A 320 22.33 -10.95 -19.29
CA VAL A 320 22.11 -12.40 -19.41
C VAL A 320 23.20 -13.18 -18.70
N ASP A 321 24.47 -12.80 -18.85
CA ASP A 321 25.63 -13.44 -18.20
C ASP A 321 25.52 -13.40 -16.67
N ALA A 322 25.13 -12.23 -16.12
CA ALA A 322 24.94 -12.06 -14.69
C ALA A 322 23.85 -13.00 -14.15
N ILE A 323 22.70 -13.05 -14.83
CA ILE A 323 21.58 -13.93 -14.43
C ILE A 323 21.95 -15.41 -14.58
N ALA A 324 22.62 -15.80 -15.66
CA ALA A 324 23.01 -17.18 -15.93
C ALA A 324 24.00 -17.73 -14.89
N ARG A 325 24.88 -16.87 -14.36
CA ARG A 325 25.92 -17.25 -13.38
C ARG A 325 25.43 -17.16 -11.93
N GLY A 326 24.43 -16.34 -11.65
CA GLY A 326 23.93 -16.12 -10.28
C GLY A 326 23.30 -17.36 -9.68
N GLU A 327 23.61 -17.65 -8.42
CA GLU A 327 23.04 -18.77 -7.67
C GLU A 327 21.73 -18.36 -6.97
N ARG A 328 21.62 -17.10 -6.58
CA ARG A 328 20.49 -16.51 -5.84
C ARG A 328 20.03 -15.23 -6.54
N VAL A 329 19.36 -15.43 -7.66
CA VAL A 329 18.84 -14.33 -8.48
C VAL A 329 17.44 -13.96 -8.02
N SER A 330 17.23 -12.69 -7.68
CA SER A 330 15.91 -12.18 -7.34
C SER A 330 15.49 -11.04 -8.27
N PHE A 331 14.23 -11.09 -8.68
CA PHE A 331 13.62 -10.11 -9.57
C PHE A 331 12.59 -9.31 -8.80
N TRP A 332 12.70 -7.99 -8.80
CA TRP A 332 11.81 -7.11 -8.06
C TRP A 332 11.21 -6.05 -8.97
N TRP A 333 9.91 -5.82 -8.89
CA TRP A 333 9.27 -4.79 -9.72
C TRP A 333 8.25 -3.96 -8.96
N THR A 334 7.99 -2.76 -9.49
CA THR A 334 6.94 -1.86 -9.00
C THR A 334 6.12 -1.27 -10.15
N MET A 335 5.83 0.03 -10.09
CA MET A 335 4.88 0.72 -10.95
C MET A 335 5.35 0.81 -12.40
N GLY A 336 6.66 0.82 -12.65
CA GLY A 336 7.18 0.83 -14.03
C GLY A 336 6.71 -0.39 -14.83
N VAL A 337 6.55 -1.54 -14.17
CA VAL A 337 5.90 -2.73 -14.74
C VAL A 337 4.39 -2.64 -14.60
N ASN A 338 3.86 -2.46 -13.39
CA ASN A 338 2.43 -2.64 -13.11
C ASN A 338 1.52 -1.69 -13.91
N GLN A 339 1.99 -0.49 -14.26
CA GLN A 339 1.20 0.55 -14.94
C GLN A 339 1.52 0.59 -16.44
N GLY A 340 1.04 -0.39 -17.20
CA GLY A 340 1.21 -0.47 -18.65
C GLY A 340 0.17 -1.36 -19.33
N HIS A 341 -0.02 -1.19 -20.65
CA HIS A 341 -1.08 -1.90 -21.38
C HIS A 341 -0.89 -3.43 -21.44
N ALA A 342 0.36 -3.91 -21.49
CA ALA A 342 0.70 -5.34 -21.49
C ALA A 342 1.33 -5.80 -20.15
N ALA A 343 1.08 -5.06 -19.07
CA ALA A 343 1.80 -5.20 -17.81
C ALA A 343 1.71 -6.60 -17.19
N THR A 344 0.56 -7.29 -17.30
CA THR A 344 0.41 -8.68 -16.82
C THR A 344 1.40 -9.62 -17.51
N ARG A 345 1.56 -9.49 -18.84
CA ARG A 345 2.50 -10.33 -19.60
C ARG A 345 3.95 -10.00 -19.28
N THR A 346 4.27 -8.73 -19.00
CA THR A 346 5.61 -8.34 -18.50
C THR A 346 5.90 -8.97 -17.14
N ALA A 347 4.98 -8.88 -16.18
CA ALA A 347 5.15 -9.49 -14.86
C ALA A 347 5.29 -11.03 -14.96
N GLN A 348 4.52 -11.66 -15.85
CA GLN A 348 4.65 -13.09 -16.13
C GLN A 348 5.98 -13.45 -16.80
N ALA A 349 6.53 -12.60 -17.66
CA ALA A 349 7.87 -12.81 -18.23
C ALA A 349 8.94 -12.80 -17.13
N ILE A 350 8.83 -11.90 -16.15
CA ILE A 350 9.71 -11.86 -14.97
C ILE A 350 9.53 -13.14 -14.12
N ILE A 351 8.30 -13.57 -13.88
CA ILE A 351 8.01 -14.82 -13.15
C ILE A 351 8.58 -16.03 -13.91
N ALA A 352 8.44 -16.07 -15.23
CA ALA A 352 8.96 -17.15 -16.06
C ALA A 352 10.48 -17.27 -15.95
N LEU A 353 11.22 -16.15 -15.90
CA LEU A 353 12.66 -16.16 -15.65
C LEU A 353 13.01 -16.78 -14.29
N ALA A 354 12.28 -16.43 -13.23
CA ALA A 354 12.48 -17.02 -11.91
C ALA A 354 12.20 -18.53 -11.91
N LEU A 355 11.12 -18.97 -12.56
CA LEU A 355 10.73 -20.38 -12.65
C LEU A 355 11.72 -21.21 -13.47
N MET A 356 12.07 -20.75 -14.68
CA MET A 356 12.93 -21.53 -15.60
C MET A 356 14.38 -21.62 -15.13
N THR A 357 14.82 -20.73 -14.24
CA THR A 357 16.15 -20.76 -13.62
C THR A 357 16.14 -21.38 -12.21
N GLY A 358 15.00 -21.90 -11.75
CA GLY A 358 14.85 -22.45 -10.39
C GLY A 358 15.06 -21.41 -9.28
N ASN A 359 15.00 -20.11 -9.59
CA ASN A 359 15.15 -19.00 -8.65
C ASN A 359 13.81 -18.66 -7.96
N ILE A 360 13.22 -19.63 -7.29
CA ILE A 360 12.02 -19.45 -6.45
C ILE A 360 12.00 -20.46 -5.29
N GLY A 361 11.39 -20.09 -4.16
CA GLY A 361 11.27 -20.99 -3.00
C GLY A 361 12.54 -21.13 -2.16
N ARG A 362 13.59 -20.34 -2.46
CA ARG A 362 14.89 -20.34 -1.77
C ARG A 362 15.23 -18.94 -1.26
N PRO A 363 15.98 -18.80 -0.15
CA PRO A 363 16.47 -17.48 0.29
C PRO A 363 17.26 -16.75 -0.81
N GLY A 364 16.99 -15.46 -0.99
CA GLY A 364 17.65 -14.63 -2.00
C GLY A 364 17.12 -14.80 -3.42
N THR A 365 15.95 -15.42 -3.58
CA THR A 365 15.36 -15.68 -4.91
C THR A 365 13.95 -15.12 -5.05
N GLY A 366 13.32 -15.31 -6.20
CA GLY A 366 11.91 -15.07 -6.41
C GLY A 366 11.60 -13.94 -7.39
N ALA A 367 10.33 -13.91 -7.79
CA ALA A 367 9.73 -12.87 -8.59
C ALA A 367 8.82 -12.03 -7.68
N ASN A 368 9.27 -10.82 -7.36
CA ASN A 368 8.89 -10.08 -6.16
C ASN A 368 8.29 -8.69 -6.49
N SER A 369 6.97 -8.64 -6.63
CA SER A 369 6.23 -7.36 -6.71
C SER A 369 6.21 -6.63 -5.36
N ILE A 370 6.65 -5.37 -5.34
CA ILE A 370 6.61 -4.52 -4.15
C ILE A 370 5.37 -3.63 -4.22
N THR A 371 4.64 -3.57 -3.10
CA THR A 371 3.37 -2.82 -3.01
C THR A 371 3.60 -1.36 -2.64
N GLY A 372 2.62 -0.48 -2.91
CA GLY A 372 2.72 0.97 -2.61
C GLY A 372 2.30 1.35 -1.18
N GLN A 373 1.00 1.38 -0.92
CA GLN A 373 0.40 1.84 0.34
C GLN A 373 0.58 0.84 1.49
N CYS A 374 0.55 1.35 2.73
CA CYS A 374 0.79 0.61 3.97
C CYS A 374 0.00 -0.69 4.12
N ASN A 375 -1.22 -0.76 3.57
CA ASN A 375 -2.10 -1.91 3.67
C ASN A 375 -2.64 -2.39 2.31
N ALA A 376 -1.89 -2.20 1.24
CA ALA A 376 -2.28 -2.69 -0.08
C ALA A 376 -2.47 -4.22 -0.10
N MET A 377 -1.70 -4.98 0.71
CA MET A 377 -1.94 -6.43 0.86
C MET A 377 -3.23 -6.73 1.63
N GLY A 378 -3.59 -5.94 2.63
CA GLY A 378 -4.88 -6.04 3.32
C GLY A 378 -6.05 -5.86 2.35
N SER A 379 -5.95 -4.86 1.47
CA SER A 379 -6.95 -4.65 0.41
C SER A 379 -7.15 -5.89 -0.46
N ARG A 380 -6.05 -6.51 -0.92
CA ARG A 380 -6.09 -7.69 -1.81
C ARG A 380 -6.77 -8.91 -1.18
N LEU A 381 -6.67 -9.07 0.14
CA LEU A 381 -7.20 -10.22 0.85
C LEU A 381 -8.57 -9.98 1.48
N PHE A 382 -8.86 -8.75 1.91
CA PHE A 382 -9.98 -8.48 2.81
C PHE A 382 -10.91 -7.34 2.37
N SER A 383 -10.62 -6.59 1.30
CA SER A 383 -11.52 -5.48 0.88
C SER A 383 -12.85 -5.94 0.28
N ASN A 384 -13.01 -7.24 -0.02
CA ASN A 384 -14.17 -7.80 -0.70
C ASN A 384 -14.43 -7.18 -2.09
N THR A 385 -13.41 -6.65 -2.78
CA THR A 385 -13.57 -6.00 -4.10
C THR A 385 -13.28 -6.96 -5.25
N ALA A 386 -12.01 -7.31 -5.46
CA ALA A 386 -11.53 -8.19 -6.52
C ALA A 386 -11.65 -9.69 -6.18
N SER A 387 -11.89 -10.02 -4.91
CA SER A 387 -12.10 -11.36 -4.37
C SER A 387 -12.88 -11.23 -3.07
N LEU A 388 -13.58 -12.29 -2.65
CA LEU A 388 -14.13 -12.38 -1.30
C LEU A 388 -13.01 -12.45 -0.26
N LEU A 389 -13.39 -12.29 1.01
CA LEU A 389 -12.49 -12.39 2.16
C LEU A 389 -11.59 -13.64 2.07
N GLY A 390 -10.30 -13.48 2.32
CA GLY A 390 -9.32 -14.56 2.24
C GLY A 390 -8.95 -14.98 0.81
N GLY A 391 -9.21 -14.13 -0.19
CA GLY A 391 -8.87 -14.38 -1.59
C GLY A 391 -9.80 -15.37 -2.30
N ARG A 392 -11.01 -15.58 -1.76
CA ARG A 392 -12.01 -16.50 -2.29
C ARG A 392 -12.63 -15.95 -3.57
N ASP A 393 -12.90 -16.84 -4.51
CA ASP A 393 -13.53 -16.48 -5.78
C ASP A 393 -15.04 -16.29 -5.59
N THR A 394 -15.52 -15.07 -5.85
CA THR A 394 -16.94 -14.70 -5.78
C THR A 394 -17.82 -15.55 -6.70
N THR A 395 -17.31 -16.03 -7.83
CA THR A 395 -18.09 -16.83 -8.79
C THR A 395 -18.26 -18.29 -8.33
N ASN A 396 -17.42 -18.77 -7.42
CA ASN A 396 -17.47 -20.12 -6.90
C ASN A 396 -18.47 -20.23 -5.73
N ALA A 397 -19.50 -21.06 -5.88
CA ALA A 397 -20.55 -21.24 -4.88
C ALA A 397 -20.03 -21.80 -3.54
N GLN A 398 -19.06 -22.71 -3.56
CA GLN A 398 -18.45 -23.25 -2.34
C GLN A 398 -17.69 -22.17 -1.57
N HIS A 399 -16.96 -21.30 -2.28
CA HIS A 399 -16.27 -20.17 -1.67
C HIS A 399 -17.24 -19.16 -1.06
N ARG A 400 -18.37 -18.87 -1.73
CA ARG A 400 -19.42 -18.02 -1.15
C ARG A 400 -19.99 -18.64 0.13
N GLN A 401 -20.29 -19.94 0.11
CA GLN A 401 -20.79 -20.64 1.30
C GLN A 401 -19.79 -20.62 2.45
N GLU A 402 -18.50 -20.90 2.19
CA GLU A 402 -17.42 -20.82 3.19
C GLU A 402 -17.39 -19.45 3.88
N VAL A 403 -17.41 -18.37 3.08
CA VAL A 403 -17.41 -17.01 3.60
C VAL A 403 -18.67 -16.70 4.39
N ALA A 404 -19.85 -17.09 3.89
CA ALA A 404 -21.14 -16.89 4.55
C ALA A 404 -21.20 -17.57 5.92
N ASP A 405 -20.71 -18.81 6.03
CA ASP A 405 -20.67 -19.58 7.27
C ASP A 405 -19.73 -18.95 8.30
N ILE A 406 -18.55 -18.48 7.87
CA ILE A 406 -17.56 -17.84 8.76
C ILE A 406 -18.12 -16.55 9.37
N ILE A 407 -18.77 -15.71 8.56
CA ILE A 407 -19.32 -14.42 9.02
C ILE A 407 -20.71 -14.56 9.64
N GLY A 408 -21.40 -15.67 9.41
CA GLY A 408 -22.73 -15.98 9.95
C GLY A 408 -23.86 -15.21 9.27
N ILE A 409 -23.85 -15.15 7.93
CA ILE A 409 -24.93 -14.52 7.14
C ILE A 409 -25.53 -15.53 6.14
N ASP A 410 -26.67 -15.16 5.55
CA ASP A 410 -27.23 -15.92 4.43
C ASP A 410 -26.36 -15.77 3.18
N VAL A 411 -26.09 -16.89 2.49
CA VAL A 411 -25.25 -16.89 1.28
C VAL A 411 -25.86 -16.08 0.15
N GLY A 412 -27.20 -15.92 0.10
CA GLY A 412 -27.91 -15.09 -0.86
C GLY A 412 -27.66 -13.59 -0.70
N ALA A 413 -27.10 -13.15 0.43
CA ALA A 413 -26.63 -11.78 0.61
C ALA A 413 -25.28 -11.52 -0.10
N ILE A 414 -24.54 -12.56 -0.48
CA ILE A 414 -23.26 -12.44 -1.17
C ILE A 414 -23.51 -12.39 -2.69
N PRO A 415 -23.05 -11.34 -3.41
CA PRO A 415 -23.15 -11.30 -4.86
C PRO A 415 -22.52 -12.54 -5.52
N ASP A 416 -23.16 -13.07 -6.55
CA ASP A 416 -22.73 -14.25 -7.31
C ASP A 416 -21.78 -13.92 -8.47
N ARG A 417 -21.49 -12.64 -8.66
CA ARG A 417 -20.68 -12.09 -9.75
C ARG A 417 -19.64 -11.10 -9.21
N PRO A 418 -18.51 -10.93 -9.93
CA PRO A 418 -17.46 -10.01 -9.51
C PRO A 418 -17.93 -8.55 -9.57
N SER A 419 -17.29 -7.70 -8.78
CA SER A 419 -17.42 -6.25 -8.92
C SER A 419 -16.80 -5.77 -10.22
N TRP A 420 -17.29 -4.64 -10.72
CA TRP A 420 -16.52 -3.81 -11.64
C TRP A 420 -15.22 -3.34 -11.00
N ALA A 421 -14.19 -3.26 -11.83
CA ALA A 421 -12.92 -2.63 -11.48
C ALA A 421 -13.08 -1.10 -11.38
N TYR A 422 -12.12 -0.43 -10.74
CA TYR A 422 -12.12 1.02 -10.51
C TYR A 422 -12.43 1.82 -11.78
N ASP A 423 -11.75 1.53 -12.89
CA ASP A 423 -11.97 2.15 -14.20
C ASP A 423 -13.40 1.93 -14.71
N GLN A 424 -13.91 0.71 -14.61
CA GLN A 424 -15.27 0.36 -15.01
C GLN A 424 -16.34 1.04 -14.15
N ILE A 425 -16.07 1.26 -12.86
CA ILE A 425 -16.96 2.05 -11.98
C ILE A 425 -17.01 3.50 -12.47
N ILE A 426 -15.85 4.11 -12.78
CA ILE A 426 -15.79 5.48 -13.32
C ILE A 426 -16.50 5.57 -14.68
N GLU A 427 -16.30 4.61 -15.58
CA GLU A 427 -17.05 4.51 -16.85
C GLU A 427 -18.56 4.31 -16.61
N GLY A 428 -18.91 3.60 -15.55
CA GLY A 428 -20.27 3.46 -15.06
C GLY A 428 -20.90 4.81 -14.69
N VAL A 429 -20.14 5.71 -14.07
CA VAL A 429 -20.58 7.08 -13.79
C VAL A 429 -20.79 7.86 -15.10
N VAL A 430 -19.83 7.79 -16.03
CA VAL A 430 -19.91 8.48 -17.32
C VAL A 430 -21.13 8.05 -18.13
N SER A 431 -21.41 6.74 -18.13
CA SER A 431 -22.55 6.14 -18.84
C SER A 431 -23.89 6.24 -18.10
N GLY A 432 -23.89 6.76 -16.86
CA GLY A 432 -25.09 6.88 -16.03
C GLY A 432 -25.62 5.57 -15.44
N LYS A 433 -24.82 4.49 -15.46
CA LYS A 433 -25.14 3.24 -14.77
C LYS A 433 -24.86 3.31 -13.27
N ILE A 434 -23.79 4.03 -12.89
CA ILE A 434 -23.52 4.39 -11.50
C ILE A 434 -24.03 5.80 -11.27
N ARG A 435 -24.96 5.92 -10.33
CA ARG A 435 -25.68 7.15 -9.98
C ARG A 435 -25.30 7.67 -8.60
N GLY A 436 -24.77 6.80 -7.74
CA GLY A 436 -24.23 7.18 -6.44
C GLY A 436 -22.86 6.59 -6.18
N LEU A 437 -21.99 7.36 -5.52
CA LEU A 437 -20.62 6.94 -5.22
C LEU A 437 -20.25 7.29 -3.77
N TRP A 438 -19.74 6.31 -3.05
CA TRP A 438 -19.10 6.51 -1.75
C TRP A 438 -17.59 6.38 -1.87
N VAL A 439 -16.88 7.49 -1.70
CA VAL A 439 -15.41 7.55 -1.80
C VAL A 439 -14.81 7.60 -0.39
N LEU A 440 -13.90 6.69 -0.10
CA LEU A 440 -13.30 6.53 1.24
C LEU A 440 -11.78 6.56 1.19
N ALA A 441 -11.20 7.51 1.93
CA ALA A 441 -9.76 7.66 2.15
C ALA A 441 -8.93 7.59 0.85
N THR A 442 -9.47 8.19 -0.20
CA THR A 442 -8.87 8.32 -1.52
C THR A 442 -9.42 9.58 -2.21
N ASN A 443 -8.63 10.16 -3.11
CA ASN A 443 -8.93 11.44 -3.74
C ASN A 443 -8.89 11.28 -5.28
N PRO A 444 -9.89 10.63 -5.90
CA PRO A 444 -9.92 10.39 -7.35
C PRO A 444 -9.82 11.67 -8.18
N ALA A 445 -10.41 12.78 -7.75
CA ALA A 445 -10.30 14.05 -8.48
C ALA A 445 -8.84 14.50 -8.66
N HIS A 446 -7.96 14.15 -7.72
CA HIS A 446 -6.52 14.38 -7.82
C HIS A 446 -5.74 13.20 -8.40
N SER A 447 -6.10 11.96 -8.07
CA SER A 447 -5.24 10.79 -8.31
C SER A 447 -5.62 9.97 -9.55
N TRP A 448 -6.81 10.19 -10.11
CA TRP A 448 -7.24 9.51 -11.33
C TRP A 448 -6.50 10.04 -12.57
N ILE A 449 -6.31 9.18 -13.56
CA ILE A 449 -5.75 9.59 -14.86
C ILE A 449 -6.67 10.60 -15.55
N ASN A 450 -6.12 11.47 -16.40
CA ASN A 450 -6.88 12.54 -17.06
C ASN A 450 -7.67 13.41 -16.05
N GLN A 451 -6.99 13.84 -14.99
CA GLN A 451 -7.54 14.61 -13.84
C GLN A 451 -8.49 15.74 -14.26
N GLY A 452 -8.22 16.41 -15.39
CA GLY A 452 -9.02 17.53 -15.89
C GLY A 452 -10.51 17.21 -16.10
N ASN A 453 -10.87 15.94 -16.31
CA ASN A 453 -12.27 15.54 -16.52
C ASN A 453 -12.92 14.97 -15.26
N MET A 454 -12.16 14.66 -14.21
CA MET A 454 -12.69 13.87 -13.09
C MET A 454 -13.73 14.66 -12.29
N GLN A 455 -13.58 15.98 -12.20
CA GLN A 455 -14.61 16.85 -11.61
C GLN A 455 -15.94 16.74 -12.37
N GLU A 456 -15.92 16.91 -13.70
CA GLU A 456 -17.13 16.77 -14.53
C GLU A 456 -17.74 15.38 -14.47
N VAL A 457 -16.92 14.33 -14.27
CA VAL A 457 -17.41 12.96 -14.10
C VAL A 457 -18.17 12.84 -12.78
N LEU A 458 -17.62 13.35 -11.68
CA LEU A 458 -18.27 13.27 -10.37
C LEU A 458 -19.55 14.11 -10.29
N GLU A 459 -19.63 15.22 -11.02
CA GLU A 459 -20.84 16.07 -11.13
C GLU A 459 -22.03 15.36 -11.81
N ARG A 460 -21.82 14.21 -12.46
CA ARG A 460 -22.90 13.40 -13.07
C ARG A 460 -23.65 12.53 -12.06
N LEU A 461 -23.09 12.34 -10.86
CA LEU A 461 -23.71 11.54 -9.81
C LEU A 461 -24.91 12.29 -9.23
N ASP A 462 -25.96 11.54 -8.86
CA ASP A 462 -27.07 12.08 -8.06
C ASP A 462 -26.64 12.27 -6.59
N VAL A 463 -25.65 11.49 -6.15
CA VAL A 463 -25.04 11.62 -4.83
C VAL A 463 -23.58 11.21 -4.83
N LEU A 464 -22.73 12.08 -4.29
CA LEU A 464 -21.36 11.79 -3.89
C LEU A 464 -21.22 11.86 -2.37
N ILE A 465 -20.78 10.77 -1.75
CA ILE A 465 -20.44 10.71 -0.33
C ILE A 465 -18.93 10.57 -0.21
N VAL A 466 -18.28 11.41 0.59
CA VAL A 466 -16.83 11.35 0.82
C VAL A 466 -16.54 11.13 2.30
N GLN A 467 -15.71 10.15 2.60
CA GLN A 467 -15.22 9.86 3.94
C GLN A 467 -13.70 10.00 3.95
N ASP A 468 -13.19 11.03 4.61
CA ASP A 468 -11.76 11.36 4.58
C ASP A 468 -11.32 12.10 5.86
N LEU A 469 -10.01 12.31 6.02
CA LEU A 469 -9.42 13.11 7.09
C LEU A 469 -9.59 14.62 6.86
N TYR A 470 -9.70 15.02 5.60
CA TYR A 470 -9.68 16.41 5.15
C TYR A 470 -10.89 16.73 4.27
N ALA A 471 -11.61 17.80 4.61
CA ALA A 471 -12.81 18.23 3.89
C ALA A 471 -12.53 19.15 2.69
N ASP A 472 -11.26 19.49 2.46
CA ASP A 472 -10.77 20.42 1.44
C ASP A 472 -9.97 19.74 0.32
N THR A 473 -9.97 18.41 0.25
CA THR A 473 -9.42 17.67 -0.90
C THR A 473 -10.27 17.89 -2.15
N GLU A 474 -9.67 17.74 -3.33
CA GLU A 474 -10.32 17.97 -4.63
C GLU A 474 -11.59 17.12 -4.82
N THR A 475 -11.64 15.92 -4.23
CA THR A 475 -12.86 15.10 -4.22
C THR A 475 -13.83 15.52 -3.12
N ALA A 476 -13.35 15.82 -1.90
CA ALA A 476 -14.20 16.17 -0.77
C ALA A 476 -15.01 17.45 -1.00
N VAL A 477 -14.44 18.45 -1.67
CA VAL A 477 -15.14 19.72 -1.95
C VAL A 477 -16.35 19.55 -2.88
N GLN A 478 -16.44 18.44 -3.60
CA GLN A 478 -17.57 18.09 -4.48
C GLN A 478 -18.64 17.23 -3.76
N ALA A 479 -18.37 16.73 -2.56
CA ALA A 479 -19.26 15.81 -1.86
C ALA A 479 -20.62 16.43 -1.53
N ASP A 480 -21.69 15.65 -1.58
CA ASP A 480 -22.99 16.02 -1.03
C ASP A 480 -23.10 15.71 0.46
N LEU A 481 -22.33 14.73 0.93
CA LEU A 481 -22.17 14.37 2.33
C LEU A 481 -20.69 14.04 2.59
N PHE A 482 -20.10 14.72 3.58
CA PHE A 482 -18.74 14.47 4.02
C PHE A 482 -18.74 13.87 5.44
N LEU A 483 -18.01 12.78 5.63
CA LEU A 483 -17.86 12.06 6.90
C LEU A 483 -16.40 12.14 7.39
N PRO A 484 -16.11 12.81 8.53
CA PRO A 484 -14.74 12.94 9.02
C PRO A 484 -14.25 11.63 9.66
N ALA A 485 -13.16 11.09 9.10
CA ALA A 485 -12.54 9.86 9.55
C ALA A 485 -11.32 10.11 10.48
N ALA A 486 -11.02 9.13 11.33
CA ALA A 486 -9.83 9.10 12.16
C ALA A 486 -8.60 8.68 11.34
N GLY A 487 -7.43 9.26 11.65
CA GLY A 487 -6.15 8.89 11.06
C GLY A 487 -5.66 7.52 11.53
N TRP A 488 -4.63 6.98 10.86
CA TRP A 488 -4.08 5.66 11.19
C TRP A 488 -3.64 5.53 12.66
N ALA A 489 -3.10 6.59 13.27
CA ALA A 489 -2.65 6.59 14.66
C ALA A 489 -3.74 6.97 15.66
N GLU A 490 -5.00 7.06 15.23
CA GLU A 490 -6.16 7.43 16.06
C GLU A 490 -7.17 6.29 16.18
N LYS A 491 -6.81 5.14 15.63
CA LYS A 491 -7.60 3.92 15.60
C LYS A 491 -6.70 2.71 15.83
N GLU A 492 -7.31 1.57 16.09
CA GLU A 492 -6.59 0.30 16.24
C GLU A 492 -6.92 -0.66 15.12
N GLY A 493 -5.99 -1.57 14.84
CA GLY A 493 -6.19 -2.63 13.86
C GLY A 493 -4.86 -3.18 13.38
N THR A 494 -4.84 -3.66 12.15
CA THR A 494 -3.64 -4.26 11.56
C THR A 494 -3.39 -3.79 10.13
N PHE A 495 -2.11 -3.69 9.78
CA PHE A 495 -1.65 -3.55 8.40
C PHE A 495 -0.92 -4.82 7.96
N ILE A 496 -1.15 -5.24 6.73
CA ILE A 496 -0.41 -6.30 6.06
C ILE A 496 0.58 -5.64 5.10
N ASN A 497 1.86 -5.79 5.41
CA ASN A 497 2.93 -5.15 4.65
C ASN A 497 3.28 -5.93 3.36
N SER A 498 4.23 -5.43 2.56
CA SER A 498 4.59 -6.01 1.27
C SER A 498 5.12 -7.45 1.35
N GLU A 499 5.79 -7.82 2.44
CA GLU A 499 6.23 -9.20 2.73
C GLU A 499 5.17 -10.05 3.46
N ARG A 500 3.90 -9.62 3.45
CA ARG A 500 2.75 -10.29 4.07
C ARG A 500 2.79 -10.34 5.60
N ARG A 501 3.67 -9.57 6.25
CA ARG A 501 3.73 -9.47 7.71
C ARG A 501 2.58 -8.62 8.23
N ILE A 502 1.86 -9.16 9.20
CA ILE A 502 0.82 -8.45 9.95
C ILE A 502 1.49 -7.62 11.04
N GLY A 503 1.33 -6.30 10.98
CA GLY A 503 1.76 -5.38 12.02
C GLY A 503 0.56 -4.74 12.73
N ARG A 504 0.65 -4.58 14.05
CA ARG A 504 -0.40 -3.95 14.86
C ARG A 504 -0.31 -2.43 14.81
N VAL A 505 -1.43 -1.80 14.45
CA VAL A 505 -1.68 -0.37 14.56
C VAL A 505 -2.37 -0.08 15.90
N ARG A 506 -1.99 1.02 16.55
CA ARG A 506 -2.53 1.44 17.84
C ARG A 506 -3.08 2.86 17.78
N ALA A 507 -4.10 3.10 18.59
CA ALA A 507 -4.62 4.43 18.83
C ALA A 507 -3.68 5.16 19.80
N LEU A 508 -2.91 6.09 19.28
CA LEU A 508 -1.87 6.86 19.98
C LEU A 508 -2.16 8.36 19.98
N HIS A 509 -3.21 8.78 19.28
CA HIS A 509 -3.69 10.14 19.20
C HIS A 509 -5.22 10.12 19.26
N GLN A 510 -5.84 11.20 19.71
CA GLN A 510 -7.30 11.32 19.73
C GLN A 510 -7.78 11.90 18.40
N PRO A 511 -8.83 11.33 17.77
CA PRO A 511 -9.47 11.96 16.62
C PRO A 511 -9.88 13.41 16.93
N PRO A 512 -9.80 14.34 15.96
CA PRO A 512 -10.12 15.73 16.19
C PRO A 512 -11.64 15.94 16.24
N GLY A 513 -12.11 16.65 17.26
CA GLY A 513 -13.53 16.97 17.47
C GLY A 513 -14.40 15.71 17.58
N GLU A 514 -15.34 15.57 16.64
CA GLU A 514 -16.29 14.46 16.56
C GLU A 514 -15.90 13.43 15.47
N ALA A 515 -14.71 13.52 14.87
CA ALA A 515 -14.25 12.52 13.92
C ALA A 515 -14.27 11.11 14.52
N LYS A 516 -14.64 10.11 13.70
CA LYS A 516 -14.79 8.72 14.13
C LYS A 516 -13.84 7.81 13.37
N SER A 517 -13.45 6.68 13.94
CA SER A 517 -12.80 5.63 13.14
C SER A 517 -13.73 5.17 12.03
N ASP A 518 -13.18 4.71 10.89
CA ASP A 518 -14.01 4.21 9.80
C ASP A 518 -14.85 3.03 10.28
N PHE A 519 -14.32 2.21 11.20
CA PHE A 519 -15.07 1.14 11.86
C PHE A 519 -16.34 1.64 12.57
N GLU A 520 -16.24 2.69 13.38
CA GLU A 520 -17.40 3.30 14.06
C GLU A 520 -18.40 3.90 13.07
N ILE A 521 -17.92 4.52 11.98
CA ILE A 521 -18.77 5.06 10.92
C ILE A 521 -19.56 3.93 10.26
N PHE A 522 -18.90 2.81 9.92
CA PHE A 522 -19.55 1.64 9.31
C PHE A 522 -20.56 1.01 10.25
N LYS A 523 -20.24 0.88 11.54
CA LYS A 523 -21.19 0.42 12.56
C LYS A 523 -22.39 1.34 12.67
N GLY A 524 -22.18 2.66 12.69
CA GLY A 524 -23.25 3.65 12.70
C GLY A 524 -24.16 3.52 11.48
N ILE A 525 -23.59 3.39 10.28
CA ILE A 525 -24.35 3.15 9.04
C ILE A 525 -25.16 1.84 9.15
N ALA A 526 -24.55 0.75 9.62
CA ALA A 526 -25.21 -0.54 9.73
C ALA A 526 -26.44 -0.49 10.65
N GLU A 527 -26.33 0.18 11.81
CA GLU A 527 -27.47 0.34 12.74
C GLU A 527 -28.59 1.18 12.10
N HIS A 528 -28.28 2.31 11.46
CA HIS A 528 -29.29 3.17 10.80
C HIS A 528 -29.91 2.51 9.56
N TRP A 529 -29.17 1.64 8.88
CA TRP A 529 -29.67 0.84 7.78
C TRP A 529 -30.59 -0.31 8.25
N GLY A 530 -30.49 -0.71 9.52
CA GLY A 530 -31.20 -1.86 10.08
C GLY A 530 -30.51 -3.20 9.87
N CYS A 531 -29.25 -3.22 9.40
CA CYS A 531 -28.44 -4.45 9.26
C CYS A 531 -27.38 -4.60 10.37
N GLY A 532 -27.39 -3.74 11.39
CA GLY A 532 -26.52 -3.80 12.58
C GLY A 532 -26.36 -5.21 13.20
N PRO A 533 -27.42 -6.03 13.34
CA PRO A 533 -27.32 -7.40 13.86
C PRO A 533 -26.33 -8.30 13.10
N MET A 534 -26.14 -8.11 11.78
CA MET A 534 -25.19 -8.89 10.97
C MET A 534 -23.74 -8.68 11.43
N PHE A 535 -23.43 -7.51 11.98
CA PHE A 535 -22.07 -7.08 12.32
C PHE A 535 -21.87 -6.90 13.83
N ARG A 536 -22.71 -7.52 14.67
CA ARG A 536 -22.60 -7.37 16.14
C ARG A 536 -21.41 -8.12 16.75
N ARG A 537 -20.96 -9.20 16.09
CA ARG A 537 -19.82 -10.03 16.52
C ARG A 537 -18.45 -9.56 16.03
N TRP A 538 -18.43 -8.54 15.17
CA TRP A 538 -17.22 -7.99 14.57
C TRP A 538 -16.43 -7.12 15.55
#